data_AF-A0A1G9QYV9-F1
#
_entry.id   AF-A0A1G9QYV9-F1
#
_cell.length_a   1.000
_cell.length_b   1.000
_cell.length_c   1.000
_cell.angle_alpha   90.00
_cell.angle_beta   90.00
_cell.angle_gamma   90.00
#
_symmetry.space_group_name_H-M   'P 1'
#
loop_
_entity.id
_entity.type
_entity.pdbx_description
1 polymer ?
#
loop_
_entity_poly.entity_id
_entity_poly.type
_entity_poly.pdbx_seq_one_letter_code
_entity_poly.pdbx_strand_id
1 'polypeptide(L)'
;MVGVSTGLEPYFSFSYFRSGRLGKFIEVKADIVQEYLDQHPEADADNLPSWFVAAMELAPEAHADVQCVIQRWIDSSISKTVNAPQGYSVEQVEAVYERLYKGGAKGGTVYVDGSRDSQVLTLKAEENVVTTTFKEKTKQHVVLLDTISDLRSTDVTIGSEVGNTCPVCRKGKVKEIGGCNTCSNCGTQLKCGL
;
A
#
# COMPACT_ATOMS: atom_id res chain seq x y z
N MET A 1 3.73 -18.94 16.02
CA MET A 1 3.28 -18.62 14.64
C MET A 1 3.23 -19.95 13.89
N VAL A 2 2.29 -20.15 12.97
CA VAL A 2 1.94 -21.49 12.43
C VAL A 2 2.91 -21.99 11.33
N GLY A 3 3.93 -21.22 10.93
CA GLY A 3 4.95 -21.67 9.98
C GLY A 3 4.49 -21.75 8.51
N VAL A 4 3.34 -21.17 8.19
CA VAL A 4 2.72 -21.21 6.85
C VAL A 4 2.90 -19.88 6.10
N SER A 5 2.63 -19.90 4.79
CA SER A 5 2.54 -18.70 3.97
C SER A 5 1.48 -17.72 4.49
N THR A 6 1.60 -16.45 4.11
CA THR A 6 0.72 -15.39 4.61
C THR A 6 -0.56 -15.29 3.78
N GLY A 7 -1.62 -15.97 4.21
CA GLY A 7 -2.91 -15.93 3.53
C GLY A 7 -2.84 -16.55 2.14
N LEU A 8 -3.25 -15.81 1.11
CA LEU A 8 -3.15 -16.22 -0.30
C LEU A 8 -1.85 -15.76 -0.98
N GLU A 9 -0.92 -15.18 -0.23
CA GLU A 9 0.37 -14.76 -0.77
C GLU A 9 1.27 -15.98 -1.03
N PRO A 10 1.98 -16.04 -2.17
CA PRO A 10 3.11 -16.94 -2.31
C PRO A 10 4.21 -16.54 -1.32
N TYR A 11 5.13 -17.47 -1.03
CA TYR A 11 6.32 -17.13 -0.27
C TYR A 11 7.09 -16.01 -0.97
N PHE A 12 7.54 -15.00 -0.21
CA PHE A 12 8.35 -13.90 -0.76
C PHE A 12 9.60 -14.46 -1.47
N SER A 13 10.28 -15.36 -0.77
CA SER A 13 11.34 -16.23 -1.26
C SER A 13 11.41 -17.44 -0.32
N PHE A 14 11.96 -18.56 -0.78
CA PHE A 14 12.21 -19.72 0.06
C PHE A 14 13.46 -19.57 0.94
N SER A 15 14.36 -18.65 0.59
CA SER A 15 15.43 -18.15 1.45
C SER A 15 15.53 -16.63 1.33
N TYR A 16 15.51 -15.92 2.45
CA TYR A 16 15.61 -14.46 2.47
C TYR A 16 16.26 -13.93 3.75
N PHE A 17 16.82 -12.72 3.67
CA PHE A 17 17.34 -12.00 4.81
C PHE A 17 16.29 -11.02 5.32
N ARG A 18 16.05 -11.04 6.62
CA ARG A 18 15.16 -10.07 7.28
C ARG A 18 15.96 -9.08 8.09
N SER A 19 15.72 -7.79 7.86
CA SER A 19 16.25 -6.70 8.68
C SER A 19 15.33 -6.40 9.87
N GLY A 20 15.89 -6.34 11.07
CA GLY A 20 15.19 -5.96 12.31
C GLY A 20 15.67 -4.63 12.88
N ARG A 21 14.95 -4.07 13.86
CA ARG A 21 15.36 -2.83 14.57
C ARG A 21 16.73 -2.90 15.24
N LEU A 22 17.25 -4.11 15.43
CA LEU A 22 18.56 -4.37 16.03
C LEU A 22 19.67 -4.55 14.98
N GLY A 23 19.41 -4.27 13.69
CA GLY A 23 20.42 -4.36 12.62
C GLY A 23 20.88 -5.78 12.28
N LYS A 24 20.24 -6.82 12.81
CA LYS A 24 20.60 -8.22 12.51
C LYS A 24 19.92 -8.67 11.21
N PHE A 25 20.73 -9.04 10.24
CA PHE A 25 20.34 -9.79 9.05
C PHE A 25 20.23 -11.26 9.46
N ILE A 26 18.99 -11.71 9.68
CA ILE A 26 18.74 -13.12 9.97
C ILE A 26 18.32 -13.76 8.64
N GLU A 27 19.10 -14.75 8.20
CA GLU A 27 18.68 -15.64 7.11
C GLU A 27 17.49 -16.46 7.61
N VAL A 28 16.41 -16.43 6.85
CA VAL A 28 15.19 -17.19 7.11
C VAL A 28 15.00 -18.12 5.92
N LYS A 29 14.96 -19.42 6.20
CA LYS A 29 14.61 -20.45 5.23
C LYS A 29 13.19 -20.91 5.50
N ALA A 30 12.42 -21.13 4.44
CA ALA A 30 11.05 -21.62 4.57
C ALA A 30 11.06 -23.12 4.90
N ASP A 31 10.43 -23.50 6.02
CA ASP A 31 10.42 -24.88 6.53
C ASP A 31 9.88 -25.89 5.49
N ILE A 32 8.92 -25.47 4.65
CA ILE A 32 8.32 -26.30 3.58
C ILE A 32 9.36 -26.85 2.59
N VAL A 33 10.47 -26.14 2.36
CA VAL A 33 11.53 -26.64 1.48
C VAL A 33 12.28 -27.78 2.13
N GLN A 34 12.61 -27.66 3.42
CA GLN A 34 13.29 -28.73 4.14
C GLN A 34 12.39 -29.97 4.27
N GLU A 35 11.11 -29.78 4.61
CA GLU A 35 10.14 -30.88 4.68
C GLU A 35 10.01 -31.62 3.34
N TYR A 36 10.08 -30.90 2.21
CA TYR A 36 10.06 -31.50 0.89
C TYR A 36 11.34 -32.32 0.63
N LEU A 37 12.52 -31.75 0.88
CA LEU A 37 13.80 -32.46 0.66
C LEU A 37 13.95 -33.70 1.54
N ASP A 38 13.43 -33.67 2.78
CA ASP A 38 13.46 -34.82 3.68
C ASP A 38 12.58 -35.99 3.16
N GLN A 39 11.50 -35.67 2.46
CA GLN A 39 10.59 -36.65 1.83
C GLN A 39 11.04 -37.07 0.44
N HIS A 40 11.91 -36.27 -0.20
CA HIS A 40 12.39 -36.46 -1.57
C HIS A 40 13.92 -36.36 -1.62
N PRO A 41 14.66 -37.41 -1.20
CA PRO A 41 16.13 -37.40 -1.18
C PRO A 41 16.77 -37.25 -2.57
N GLU A 42 16.02 -37.51 -3.63
CA GLU A 42 16.43 -37.29 -5.03
C GLU A 42 16.34 -35.83 -5.48
N ALA A 43 15.64 -34.98 -4.72
CA ALA A 43 15.46 -33.58 -5.05
C ALA A 43 16.68 -32.76 -4.59
N ASP A 44 16.98 -31.73 -5.37
CA ASP A 44 18.06 -30.79 -5.08
C ASP A 44 17.46 -29.48 -4.54
N ALA A 45 18.09 -28.92 -3.51
CA ALA A 45 17.71 -27.64 -2.94
C ALA A 45 17.82 -26.49 -3.95
N ASP A 46 18.76 -26.62 -4.90
CA ASP A 46 18.97 -25.63 -5.97
C ASP A 46 18.06 -25.86 -7.18
N ASN A 47 17.37 -27.00 -7.26
CA ASN A 47 16.49 -27.36 -8.37
C ASN A 47 15.16 -27.95 -7.86
N LEU A 48 14.42 -27.10 -7.14
CA LEU A 48 13.08 -27.43 -6.67
C LEU A 48 12.10 -27.61 -7.84
N PRO A 49 11.02 -28.38 -7.65
CA PRO A 49 9.99 -28.53 -8.67
C PRO A 49 9.38 -27.21 -9.13
N SER A 50 8.88 -27.17 -10.36
CA SER A 50 8.34 -25.96 -11.00
C SER A 50 7.13 -25.33 -10.30
N TRP A 51 6.53 -26.00 -9.32
CA TRP A 51 5.43 -25.47 -8.49
C TRP A 51 5.91 -24.76 -7.21
N PHE A 52 7.21 -24.83 -6.87
CA PHE A 52 7.83 -23.96 -5.88
C PHE A 52 8.10 -22.59 -6.50
N VAL A 53 7.05 -21.77 -6.59
CA VAL A 53 7.12 -20.43 -7.18
C VAL A 53 7.10 -19.37 -6.07
N ALA A 54 8.13 -18.54 -6.02
CA ALA A 54 8.22 -17.40 -5.13
C ALA A 54 7.50 -16.17 -5.69
N ALA A 55 7.28 -15.16 -4.84
CA ALA A 55 6.50 -13.98 -5.20
C ALA A 55 7.06 -13.22 -6.41
N MET A 56 8.38 -13.05 -6.51
CA MET A 56 9.00 -12.31 -7.62
C MET A 56 9.14 -13.14 -8.90
N GLU A 57 8.94 -14.45 -8.83
CA GLU A 57 8.94 -15.34 -10.00
C GLU A 57 7.57 -15.41 -10.67
N LEU A 58 6.52 -15.00 -9.95
CA LEU A 58 5.16 -14.96 -10.46
C LEU A 58 4.91 -13.65 -11.23
N ALA A 59 4.35 -13.76 -12.43
CA ALA A 59 4.01 -12.59 -13.22
C ALA A 59 2.96 -11.71 -12.49
N PRO A 60 3.02 -10.37 -12.63
CA PRO A 60 2.05 -9.46 -12.00
C PRO A 60 0.58 -9.79 -12.34
N GLU A 61 0.32 -10.18 -13.58
CA GLU A 61 -0.99 -10.59 -14.06
C GLU A 61 -1.47 -11.86 -13.38
N ALA A 62 -0.56 -12.82 -13.13
CA ALA A 62 -0.88 -14.06 -12.45
C ALA A 62 -1.18 -13.82 -10.96
N HIS A 63 -0.50 -12.87 -10.30
CA HIS A 63 -0.89 -12.43 -8.96
C HIS A 63 -2.32 -11.89 -8.93
N ALA A 64 -2.68 -11.04 -9.89
CA ALA A 64 -4.03 -10.49 -10.01
C ALA A 64 -5.08 -11.58 -10.27
N ASP A 65 -4.78 -12.52 -11.16
CA ASP A 65 -5.69 -13.62 -11.51
C ASP A 65 -6.00 -14.51 -10.31
N VAL A 66 -4.99 -14.86 -9.51
CA VAL A 66 -5.20 -15.63 -8.27
C VAL A 66 -6.17 -14.90 -7.34
N GLN A 67 -6.01 -13.59 -7.17
CA GLN A 67 -6.93 -12.80 -6.36
C GLN A 67 -8.36 -12.82 -6.95
N CYS A 68 -8.51 -12.61 -8.26
CA CYS A 68 -9.81 -12.62 -8.94
C CYS A 68 -10.52 -13.97 -8.84
N VAL A 69 -9.79 -15.08 -8.96
CA VAL A 69 -10.34 -16.43 -8.83
C VAL A 69 -10.90 -16.66 -7.43
N ILE A 70 -10.13 -16.30 -6.40
CA ILE A 70 -10.53 -16.49 -5.00
C ILE A 70 -11.66 -15.52 -4.61
N GLN A 71 -11.66 -14.29 -5.12
CA GLN A 71 -12.65 -13.26 -4.80
C GLN A 71 -14.10 -13.69 -5.09
N ARG A 72 -14.32 -14.60 -6.04
CA ARG A 72 -15.66 -15.16 -6.36
C ARG A 72 -16.32 -15.86 -5.18
N TRP A 73 -15.51 -16.33 -4.23
CA TRP A 73 -15.96 -17.12 -3.08
C TRP A 73 -15.92 -16.32 -1.76
N ILE A 74 -15.61 -15.01 -1.84
CA ILE A 74 -15.43 -14.14 -0.67
C ILE A 74 -16.35 -12.92 -0.79
N ASP A 75 -17.21 -12.72 0.21
CA ASP A 75 -18.16 -11.61 0.30
C ASP A 75 -17.49 -10.26 0.61
N SER A 76 -16.38 -10.31 1.34
CA SER A 76 -15.53 -9.18 1.72
C SER A 76 -14.39 -8.99 0.72
N SER A 77 -13.56 -7.95 0.88
CA SER A 77 -12.37 -7.75 0.04
C SER A 77 -11.20 -8.62 0.49
N ILE A 78 -10.29 -8.93 -0.43
CA ILE A 78 -9.06 -9.66 -0.14
C ILE A 78 -7.87 -8.69 -0.05
N SER A 79 -7.06 -8.82 1.01
CA SER A 79 -5.76 -8.17 1.11
C SER A 79 -4.72 -9.00 0.37
N LYS A 80 -4.39 -8.59 -0.86
CA LYS A 80 -3.39 -9.23 -1.71
C LYS A 80 -2.50 -8.18 -2.39
N THR A 81 -1.19 -8.40 -2.37
CA THR A 81 -0.21 -7.61 -3.10
C THR A 81 0.14 -8.26 -4.44
N VAL A 82 0.00 -7.51 -5.54
CA VAL A 82 0.58 -7.84 -6.85
C VAL A 82 2.00 -7.28 -6.85
N ASN A 83 3.00 -8.17 -6.78
CA ASN A 83 4.40 -7.75 -6.88
C ASN A 83 4.75 -7.56 -8.36
N ALA A 84 5.40 -6.45 -8.66
CA ALA A 84 5.86 -6.09 -9.99
C ALA A 84 7.36 -5.83 -9.99
N PRO A 85 8.09 -6.20 -11.05
CA PRO A 85 9.54 -6.05 -11.11
C PRO A 85 9.95 -4.57 -11.16
N GLN A 86 11.20 -4.29 -10.82
CA GLN A 86 11.75 -2.94 -10.92
C GLN A 86 11.64 -2.42 -12.36
N GLY A 87 11.20 -1.15 -12.51
CA GLY A 87 11.03 -0.52 -13.81
C GLY A 87 9.67 -0.77 -14.47
N TYR A 88 8.73 -1.43 -13.78
CA TYR A 88 7.34 -1.54 -14.23
C TYR A 88 6.73 -0.15 -14.46
N SER A 89 6.21 0.10 -15.65
CA SER A 89 5.72 1.41 -16.06
C SER A 89 4.35 1.73 -15.45
N VAL A 90 3.97 3.01 -15.49
CA VAL A 90 2.64 3.46 -15.02
C VAL A 90 1.52 2.78 -15.80
N GLU A 91 1.68 2.65 -17.12
CA GLU A 91 0.72 2.01 -18.02
C GLU A 91 0.60 0.51 -17.74
N GLN A 92 1.70 -0.16 -17.37
CA GLN A 92 1.66 -1.56 -16.96
C GLN A 92 0.93 -1.73 -15.62
N VAL A 93 1.17 -0.83 -14.66
CA VAL A 93 0.42 -0.81 -13.38
C VAL A 93 -1.07 -0.55 -13.62
N GLU A 94 -1.41 0.39 -14.50
CA GLU A 94 -2.79 0.65 -14.91
C GLU A 94 -3.45 -0.61 -15.47
N ALA A 95 -2.78 -1.32 -16.38
CA ALA A 95 -3.28 -2.57 -16.95
C ALA A 95 -3.55 -3.65 -15.88
N VAL A 96 -2.74 -3.73 -14.83
CA VAL A 96 -2.98 -4.62 -13.68
C VAL A 96 -4.25 -4.22 -12.93
N TYR A 97 -4.46 -2.94 -12.65
CA TYR A 97 -5.68 -2.47 -12.01
C TYR A 97 -6.93 -2.69 -12.88
N GLU A 98 -6.83 -2.47 -14.19
CA GLU A 98 -7.91 -2.80 -15.11
C GLU A 98 -8.23 -4.30 -15.09
N ARG A 99 -7.21 -5.16 -15.06
CA ARG A 99 -7.36 -6.61 -14.99
C ARG A 99 -8.08 -7.02 -13.71
N LEU A 100 -7.68 -6.47 -12.56
CA LEU A 100 -8.34 -6.69 -11.28
C LEU A 100 -9.81 -6.28 -11.32
N TYR A 101 -10.10 -5.09 -11.82
CA TYR A 101 -11.46 -4.57 -11.95
C TYR A 101 -12.33 -5.46 -12.85
N LYS A 102 -11.85 -5.75 -14.08
CA LYS A 102 -12.55 -6.61 -15.05
C LYS A 102 -12.71 -8.05 -14.52
N GLY A 103 -11.75 -8.52 -13.72
CA GLY A 103 -11.77 -9.83 -13.07
C GLY A 103 -12.68 -9.94 -11.83
N GLY A 104 -13.35 -8.85 -11.43
CA GLY A 104 -14.28 -8.83 -10.30
C GLY A 104 -13.61 -8.72 -8.92
N ALA A 105 -12.34 -8.31 -8.87
CA ALA A 105 -11.67 -7.99 -7.61
C ALA A 105 -12.34 -6.76 -6.96
N LYS A 106 -12.53 -6.78 -5.64
CA LYS A 106 -13.12 -5.66 -4.88
C LYS A 106 -12.12 -4.55 -4.55
N GLY A 107 -10.86 -4.75 -4.93
CA GLY A 107 -9.72 -3.88 -4.72
C GLY A 107 -8.45 -4.63 -5.07
N GLY A 108 -7.30 -3.99 -4.95
CA GLY A 108 -6.01 -4.64 -5.10
C GLY A 108 -4.89 -3.66 -4.79
N THR A 109 -3.73 -4.21 -4.45
CA THR A 109 -2.53 -3.43 -4.14
C THR A 109 -1.42 -3.84 -5.10
N VAL A 110 -0.79 -2.90 -5.78
CA VAL A 110 0.42 -3.17 -6.58
C VAL A 110 1.64 -2.64 -5.83
N TYR A 111 2.67 -3.49 -5.70
CA TYR A 111 3.98 -3.10 -5.19
C TYR A 111 5.02 -3.27 -6.30
N VAL A 112 5.59 -2.17 -6.77
CA VAL A 112 6.69 -2.19 -7.74
C VAL A 112 8.01 -2.26 -6.97
N ASP A 113 8.84 -3.23 -7.29
CA ASP A 113 10.13 -3.38 -6.64
C ASP A 113 11.03 -2.16 -6.87
N GLY A 114 11.79 -1.77 -5.84
CA GLY A 114 12.59 -0.54 -5.83
C GLY A 114 11.79 0.77 -5.77
N SER A 115 10.46 0.73 -5.58
CA SER A 115 9.63 1.95 -5.46
C SER A 115 9.76 2.69 -4.12
N ARG A 116 10.40 2.07 -3.12
CA ARG A 116 10.63 2.64 -1.78
C ARG A 116 12.11 2.66 -1.44
N ASP A 117 12.54 3.69 -0.71
CA ASP A 117 13.95 3.91 -0.33
C ASP A 117 14.50 2.85 0.66
N SER A 118 13.63 2.08 1.31
CA SER A 118 14.03 1.01 2.24
C SER A 118 13.11 -0.20 2.07
N GLN A 119 13.71 -1.39 2.13
CA GLN A 119 13.02 -2.67 2.08
C GLN A 119 13.38 -3.48 3.34
N VAL A 120 12.44 -4.27 3.85
CA VAL A 120 12.62 -5.06 5.08
C VAL A 120 13.15 -6.46 4.78
N LEU A 121 12.82 -6.97 3.59
CA LEU A 121 13.20 -8.28 3.10
C LEU A 121 14.12 -8.09 1.90
N THR A 122 15.27 -8.76 1.91
CA THR A 122 16.21 -8.76 0.79
C THR A 122 16.64 -10.18 0.46
N LEU A 123 16.93 -10.42 -0.82
CA LEU A 123 17.45 -11.71 -1.27
C LEU A 123 18.94 -11.88 -0.95
N LYS A 124 19.65 -10.76 -0.75
CA LYS A 124 21.05 -10.75 -0.33
C LYS A 124 21.24 -10.00 0.98
N ALA A 125 22.25 -10.41 1.74
CA ALA A 125 22.64 -9.78 3.00
C ALA A 125 23.11 -8.32 2.84
N GLU A 126 23.59 -7.92 1.65
CA GLU A 126 24.27 -6.63 1.44
C GLU A 126 23.36 -5.51 0.89
N GLU A 127 22.14 -5.82 0.47
CA GLU A 127 21.28 -4.89 -0.29
C GLU A 127 20.51 -3.86 0.57
N ASN A 128 20.69 -3.85 1.90
CA ASN A 128 20.07 -2.85 2.81
C ASN A 128 20.99 -1.70 3.23
N VAL A 129 22.09 -1.44 2.50
CA VAL A 129 22.85 -0.21 2.72
C VAL A 129 22.04 0.94 2.13
N VAL A 130 21.48 1.79 3.00
CA VAL A 130 20.86 3.07 2.62
C VAL A 130 21.91 3.87 1.87
N THR A 131 21.91 3.75 0.54
CA THR A 131 22.76 4.56 -0.32
C THR A 131 21.99 5.85 -0.51
N THR A 132 22.38 6.89 0.23
CA THR A 132 21.94 8.27 0.00
C THR A 132 22.54 8.76 -1.32
N THR A 133 22.06 8.24 -2.44
CA THR A 133 22.33 8.76 -3.78
C THR A 133 21.07 9.48 -4.23
N PHE A 134 21.02 10.78 -3.95
CA PHE A 134 20.07 11.69 -4.59
C PHE A 134 20.34 11.65 -6.10
N LYS A 135 19.60 10.81 -6.84
CA LYS A 135 19.48 10.98 -8.28
C LYS A 135 18.62 12.23 -8.51
N GLU A 136 19.20 13.23 -9.17
CA GLU A 136 18.45 14.38 -9.69
C GLU A 136 17.27 13.86 -10.52
N LYS A 137 16.06 13.98 -9.98
CA LYS A 137 14.84 13.70 -10.74
C LYS A 137 14.70 14.78 -11.80
N THR A 138 14.78 14.38 -13.06
CA THR A 138 14.25 15.13 -14.20
C THR A 138 12.84 15.62 -13.87
N LYS A 139 12.61 16.92 -14.03
CA LYS A 139 11.34 17.61 -13.70
C LYS A 139 10.16 16.81 -14.23
N GLN A 140 9.39 16.20 -13.32
CA GLN A 140 8.10 15.63 -13.65
C GLN A 140 7.19 16.77 -14.10
N HIS A 141 6.40 16.53 -15.15
CA HIS A 141 5.37 17.46 -15.61
C HIS A 141 4.31 17.55 -14.51
N VAL A 142 4.40 18.57 -13.67
CA VAL A 142 3.38 18.87 -12.67
C VAL A 142 2.22 19.51 -13.41
N VAL A 143 1.11 18.78 -13.56
CA VAL A 143 -0.17 19.39 -13.92
C VAL A 143 -0.69 20.04 -12.65
N LEU A 144 -0.47 21.35 -12.52
CA LEU A 144 -1.12 22.15 -11.49
C LEU A 144 -2.63 22.15 -11.79
N LEU A 145 -3.40 21.40 -11.01
CA LEU A 145 -4.82 21.72 -10.85
C LEU A 145 -4.87 22.96 -9.94
N ASP A 146 -5.43 24.05 -10.46
CA ASP A 146 -5.63 25.35 -9.79
C ASP A 146 -6.57 25.31 -8.56
N THR A 147 -6.76 24.15 -7.92
CA THR A 147 -7.76 23.95 -6.86
C THR A 147 -7.19 23.82 -5.46
N ILE A 148 -5.88 23.93 -5.25
CA ILE A 148 -5.28 23.85 -3.92
C ILE A 148 -4.57 25.16 -3.60
N SER A 149 -5.29 26.06 -2.93
CA SER A 149 -4.70 27.23 -2.28
C SER A 149 -3.67 26.77 -1.26
N ASP A 150 -2.47 27.35 -1.30
CA ASP A 150 -1.36 27.07 -0.38
C ASP A 150 -1.82 27.10 1.09
N LEU A 151 -1.62 25.97 1.79
CA LEU A 151 -1.99 25.72 3.18
C LEU A 151 -1.26 26.58 4.23
N ARG A 152 -0.58 27.67 3.82
CA ARG A 152 0.29 28.48 4.68
C ARG A 152 -0.18 29.91 4.95
N SER A 153 -1.41 30.30 4.56
CA SER A 153 -1.90 31.67 4.82
C SER A 153 -3.34 31.77 5.32
N THR A 154 -3.88 30.77 6.01
CA THR A 154 -5.22 30.90 6.59
C THR A 154 -5.22 30.52 8.07
N ASP A 155 -5.01 31.52 8.93
CA ASP A 155 -5.42 31.51 10.34
C ASP A 155 -6.95 31.45 10.42
N VAL A 156 -7.52 30.31 10.02
CA VAL A 156 -8.96 30.09 10.06
C VAL A 156 -9.25 29.22 11.26
N THR A 157 -9.59 29.88 12.37
CA THR A 157 -10.11 29.21 13.56
C THR A 157 -11.48 28.62 13.23
N ILE A 158 -11.56 27.29 13.18
CA ILE A 158 -12.81 26.54 12.96
C ILE A 158 -13.44 26.24 14.32
N GLY A 159 -14.73 26.53 14.47
CA GLY A 159 -15.44 26.26 15.72
C GLY A 159 -16.83 26.87 15.79
N SER A 160 -17.44 26.73 16.96
CA SER A 160 -18.86 27.11 17.20
C SER A 160 -19.05 28.48 17.85
N GLU A 161 -17.97 29.21 18.10
CA GLU A 161 -17.99 30.56 18.67
C GLU A 161 -18.12 31.64 17.58
N VAL A 162 -18.70 32.78 17.93
CA VAL A 162 -18.90 33.91 17.01
C VAL A 162 -17.54 34.34 16.42
N GLY A 163 -17.49 34.51 15.09
CA GLY A 163 -16.27 34.87 14.35
C GLY A 163 -15.47 33.69 13.80
N ASN A 164 -15.69 32.48 14.31
CA ASN A 164 -15.08 31.27 13.76
C ASN A 164 -15.67 30.92 12.39
N THR A 165 -14.91 30.15 11.63
CA THR A 165 -15.41 29.53 10.40
C THR A 165 -16.21 28.29 10.77
N CYS A 166 -17.37 28.14 10.15
CA CYS A 166 -18.32 27.08 10.45
C CYS A 166 -17.68 25.70 10.26
N PRO A 167 -17.76 24.80 11.26
CA PRO A 167 -17.16 23.47 11.17
C PRO A 167 -17.87 22.56 10.14
N VAL A 168 -19.13 22.86 9.80
CA VAL A 168 -19.95 22.05 8.89
C VAL A 168 -19.65 22.37 7.44
N CYS A 169 -19.78 23.63 7.03
CA CYS A 169 -19.61 24.01 5.62
C CYS A 169 -18.24 24.57 5.26
N ARG A 170 -17.39 24.90 6.25
CA ARG A 170 -16.05 25.51 6.11
C ARG A 170 -15.98 26.80 5.27
N LYS A 171 -17.13 27.37 4.90
CA LYS A 171 -17.27 28.56 4.05
C LYS A 171 -17.86 29.75 4.80
N GLY A 172 -18.89 29.53 5.62
CA GLY A 172 -19.58 30.60 6.36
C GLY A 172 -18.94 30.94 7.70
N LYS A 173 -19.21 32.14 8.20
CA LYS A 173 -18.82 32.59 9.54
C LYS A 173 -19.94 32.33 10.54
N VAL A 174 -19.58 32.02 11.77
CA VAL A 174 -20.53 31.88 12.87
C VAL A 174 -20.92 33.27 13.36
N LYS A 175 -22.22 33.56 13.36
CA LYS A 175 -22.82 34.82 13.84
C LYS A 175 -23.88 34.51 14.87
N GLU A 176 -24.07 35.41 15.82
CA GLU A 176 -25.20 35.31 16.74
C GLU A 176 -26.48 35.80 16.05
N ILE A 177 -27.47 34.92 15.94
CA ILE A 177 -28.78 35.22 15.36
C ILE A 177 -29.83 34.63 16.30
N GLY A 178 -30.63 35.49 16.92
CA GLY A 178 -31.72 35.07 17.80
C GLY A 178 -31.27 34.29 19.05
N GLY A 179 -30.14 34.65 19.65
CA GLY A 179 -29.59 33.96 20.84
C GLY A 179 -28.86 32.65 20.54
N CYS A 180 -28.70 32.29 19.25
CA CYS A 180 -27.93 31.13 18.81
C CYS A 180 -26.82 31.50 17.84
N ASN A 181 -25.65 30.90 18.04
CA ASN A 181 -24.54 30.89 17.11
C ASN A 181 -24.94 30.10 15.87
N THR A 182 -25.19 30.82 14.77
CA THR A 182 -25.70 30.29 13.51
C THR A 182 -24.73 30.61 12.37
N CYS A 183 -24.54 29.66 11.46
CA CYS A 183 -23.68 29.87 10.30
C CYS A 183 -24.34 30.80 9.27
N SER A 184 -23.60 31.83 8.83
CA SER A 184 -24.03 32.76 7.79
C SER A 184 -24.14 32.19 6.38
N ASN A 185 -23.70 30.95 6.15
CA ASN A 185 -23.70 30.31 4.83
C ASN A 185 -24.64 29.10 4.75
N CYS A 186 -24.51 28.14 5.67
CA CYS A 186 -25.34 26.94 5.66
C CYS A 186 -26.52 26.97 6.63
N GLY A 187 -26.70 28.06 7.40
CA GLY A 187 -27.81 28.21 8.34
C GLY A 187 -27.78 27.28 9.55
N THR A 188 -26.74 26.45 9.69
CA THR A 188 -26.61 25.52 10.82
C THR A 188 -26.51 26.27 12.14
N GLN A 189 -27.39 25.95 13.08
CA GLN A 189 -27.29 26.37 14.48
C GLN A 189 -26.27 25.47 15.20
N LEU A 190 -25.28 26.09 15.85
CA LEU A 190 -24.15 25.40 16.46
C LEU A 190 -24.24 25.37 17.98
N LYS A 191 -24.50 26.54 18.59
CA LYS A 191 -24.55 26.72 20.05
C LYS A 191 -25.62 27.76 20.36
N CYS A 192 -26.63 27.41 21.14
CA CYS A 192 -27.62 28.35 21.64
C CYS A 192 -27.27 28.75 23.06
N GLY A 193 -27.43 30.03 23.40
CA GLY A 193 -27.38 30.47 24.79
C GLY A 193 -28.54 29.84 25.56
N LEU A 194 -28.24 29.29 26.74
CA LEU A 194 -29.21 29.19 27.83
C LEU A 194 -29.15 30.50 28.61
#